data_AF-A0A8G0KX29-F1
#
_entry.id   AF-A0A8G0KX29-F1
#
_cell.length_a   1.000
_cell.length_b   1.000
_cell.length_c   1.000
_cell.angle_alpha   90.00
_cell.angle_beta   90.00
_cell.angle_gamma   90.00
#
_symmetry.space_group_name_H-M   'P 1'
#
loop_
_entity.id
_entity.type
_entity.pdbx_description
1 polymer ?
#
loop_
_entity_poly.entity_id
_entity_poly.type
_entity_poly.pdbx_seq_one_letter_code
_entity_poly.pdbx_strand_id
1 'polypeptide(L)'
;MFSNQNKIIIVDNNAEHIEILNRVFADNFIKCDTFQYDFFNKNEIPLQNVRIAFFDLNLGDIVGNNNAVYNDLANALNEFISPDNGLFALVFWTQNSDLINEFIQYINIRRPETPKPFSVSVIDKHDFLDRANNEGLFKIIKEILNQPYINLLFDFENRVKNIAAYTINQLYNIIPNTEWGNNDSFNNNFDLVFSKIAIGSLGYDHAKENPDKAIYEALMPLVSNNVINSIDSDLWKNLLVTLSKSRKNAQPDYPNDFKSSTLNSIFHVDLNSNKDLKARGIIIEINIDQKFTNLFSTPFNDWYSRLLPGLNRTIRKESIPIAIEISASCDYSQLKPRAYKYLLGVLVKSIHKEFLDKEKIPQSLFILDGNYNILEDEYFICFNLNFAFSVVDNHEIFVKGLFSLKKRLPI
;
A
#
# COMPACT_ATOMS: atom_id res chain seq x y z
N MET A 1 11.15 -4.97 19.15
CA MET A 1 9.74 -5.39 18.97
C MET A 1 9.74 -6.56 18.01
N PHE A 2 9.67 -7.80 18.51
CA PHE A 2 9.76 -9.00 17.67
C PHE A 2 8.49 -9.11 16.83
N SER A 3 8.60 -8.82 15.53
CA SER A 3 7.54 -9.11 14.56
C SER A 3 8.01 -10.24 13.65
N ASN A 4 7.16 -11.26 13.52
CA ASN A 4 7.43 -12.38 12.62
C ASN A 4 7.28 -11.90 11.17
N GLN A 5 8.38 -11.87 10.42
CA GLN A 5 8.36 -11.60 8.98
C GLN A 5 8.41 -12.94 8.23
N ASN A 6 7.26 -13.59 8.08
CA ASN A 6 7.13 -14.91 7.46
C ASN A 6 7.13 -14.82 5.93
N LYS A 7 8.19 -14.23 5.35
CA LYS A 7 8.26 -13.99 3.90
C LYS A 7 8.45 -15.27 3.09
N ILE A 8 9.13 -16.25 3.66
CA ILE A 8 9.38 -17.56 3.06
C ILE A 8 8.90 -18.59 4.07
N ILE A 9 8.02 -19.49 3.64
CA ILE A 9 7.50 -20.57 4.48
C ILE A 9 7.73 -21.93 3.83
N ILE A 10 7.98 -22.95 4.64
CA ILE A 10 8.02 -24.36 4.22
C ILE A 10 6.95 -25.12 5.01
N VAL A 11 6.09 -25.82 4.30
CA VAL A 11 4.99 -26.63 4.86
C VAL A 11 5.07 -28.03 4.27
N ASP A 12 5.28 -29.02 5.12
CA ASP A 12 5.37 -30.44 4.76
C ASP A 12 4.89 -31.27 5.97
N ASN A 13 4.36 -32.46 5.78
CA ASN A 13 3.98 -33.33 6.90
C ASN A 13 5.18 -34.13 7.46
N ASN A 14 6.28 -34.22 6.71
CA ASN A 14 7.50 -34.92 7.09
C ASN A 14 8.60 -33.96 7.57
N ALA A 15 8.97 -34.07 8.85
CA ALA A 15 10.00 -33.24 9.48
C ALA A 15 11.38 -33.32 8.80
N GLU A 16 11.77 -34.47 8.25
CA GLU A 16 13.06 -34.62 7.56
C GLU A 16 13.08 -33.83 6.25
N HIS A 17 11.96 -33.82 5.52
CA HIS A 17 11.82 -33.05 4.28
C HIS A 17 11.91 -31.55 4.55
N ILE A 18 11.30 -31.09 5.64
CA ILE A 18 11.42 -29.70 6.11
C ILE A 18 12.88 -29.37 6.41
N GLU A 19 13.57 -30.26 7.14
CA GLU A 19 14.96 -30.02 7.54
C GLU A 19 15.89 -29.89 6.33
N ILE A 20 15.68 -30.70 5.27
CA ILE A 20 16.45 -30.62 4.02
C ILE A 20 16.34 -29.22 3.40
N LEU A 21 15.11 -28.73 3.18
CA LEU A 21 14.91 -27.39 2.61
C LEU A 21 15.41 -26.28 3.54
N ASN A 22 15.09 -26.38 4.83
CA ASN A 22 15.49 -25.38 5.82
C ASN A 22 17.01 -25.24 5.90
N ARG A 23 17.75 -26.35 5.84
CA ARG A 23 19.22 -26.34 5.85
C ARG A 23 19.79 -25.60 4.64
N VAL A 24 19.22 -25.82 3.45
CA VAL A 24 19.64 -25.09 2.25
C VAL A 24 19.49 -23.57 2.41
N PHE A 25 18.40 -23.10 3.02
CA PHE A 25 18.23 -21.68 3.32
C PHE A 25 19.19 -21.19 4.41
N ALA A 26 19.33 -21.95 5.49
CA ALA A 26 20.19 -21.61 6.64
C ALA A 26 21.67 -21.50 6.25
N ASP A 27 22.17 -22.46 5.46
CA ASP A 27 23.56 -22.47 4.94
C ASP A 27 23.86 -21.26 4.05
N ASN A 28 22.81 -20.60 3.53
CA ASN A 28 22.90 -19.40 2.70
C ASN A 28 22.45 -18.13 3.43
N PHE A 29 22.31 -18.16 4.75
CA PHE A 29 21.87 -17.03 5.60
C PHE A 29 20.50 -16.44 5.23
N ILE A 30 19.63 -17.26 4.63
CA ILE A 30 18.26 -16.89 4.30
C ILE A 30 17.35 -17.38 5.41
N LYS A 31 16.57 -16.48 6.00
CA LYS A 31 15.56 -16.86 6.99
C LYS A 31 14.33 -17.45 6.29
N CYS A 32 13.91 -18.62 6.74
CA CYS A 32 12.64 -19.26 6.39
C CYS A 32 11.93 -19.70 7.67
N ASP A 33 10.61 -19.58 7.70
CA ASP A 33 9.80 -20.15 8.77
C ASP A 33 9.30 -21.54 8.31
N THR A 34 9.31 -22.51 9.22
CA THR A 34 9.05 -23.91 8.88
C THR A 34 7.90 -24.43 9.72
N PHE A 35 7.05 -25.25 9.10
CA PHE A 35 5.86 -25.77 9.73
C PHE A 35 5.65 -27.21 9.33
N GLN A 36 5.62 -28.09 10.34
CA GLN A 36 5.16 -29.45 10.13
C GLN A 36 3.64 -29.44 10.08
N TYR A 37 3.08 -29.82 8.95
CA TYR A 37 1.65 -29.90 8.77
C TYR A 37 1.09 -31.06 9.59
N ASP A 38 0.10 -30.76 10.42
CA ASP A 38 -0.68 -31.72 11.17
C ASP A 38 -2.17 -31.41 10.96
N PHE A 39 -2.88 -32.33 10.33
CA PHE A 39 -4.31 -32.18 10.02
C PHE A 39 -5.17 -31.92 11.26
N PHE A 40 -4.74 -32.41 12.43
CA PHE A 40 -5.47 -32.24 13.69
C PHE A 40 -5.11 -30.95 14.43
N ASN A 41 -3.93 -30.38 14.16
CA ASN A 41 -3.42 -29.21 14.85
C ASN A 41 -3.27 -28.05 13.87
N LYS A 42 -4.38 -27.36 13.65
CA LYS A 42 -4.46 -26.27 12.69
C LYS A 42 -3.79 -25.00 13.20
N ASN A 43 -3.17 -24.25 12.29
CA ASN A 43 -2.84 -22.87 12.60
C ASN A 43 -4.12 -22.05 12.84
N GLU A 44 -4.18 -21.39 13.99
CA GLU A 44 -5.33 -20.57 14.37
C GLU A 44 -5.46 -19.31 13.51
N ILE A 45 -4.34 -18.78 12.99
CA ILE A 45 -4.28 -17.52 12.25
C ILE A 45 -3.41 -17.70 10.99
N PRO A 46 -4.02 -17.64 9.78
CA PRO A 46 -3.27 -17.66 8.53
C PRO A 46 -2.28 -16.51 8.43
N LEU A 47 -1.12 -16.79 7.83
CA LEU A 47 -0.03 -15.83 7.72
C LEU A 47 -0.32 -14.76 6.66
N GLN A 48 0.16 -13.55 6.91
CA GLN A 48 0.15 -12.44 5.97
C GLN A 48 1.58 -12.07 5.56
N ASN A 49 1.73 -11.47 4.39
CA ASN A 49 3.02 -11.07 3.80
C ASN A 49 3.98 -12.22 3.48
N VAL A 50 3.46 -13.43 3.28
CA VAL A 50 4.15 -14.54 2.63
C VAL A 50 4.42 -14.13 1.18
N ARG A 51 5.67 -14.25 0.75
CA ARG A 51 6.11 -13.93 -0.62
C ARG A 51 6.43 -15.20 -1.39
N ILE A 52 6.93 -16.23 -0.70
CA ILE A 52 7.22 -17.55 -1.27
C ILE A 52 6.75 -18.62 -0.29
N ALA A 53 6.03 -19.62 -0.81
CA ALA A 53 5.54 -20.74 -0.04
C ALA A 53 6.02 -22.04 -0.68
N PHE A 54 6.69 -22.90 0.09
CA PHE A 54 7.02 -24.27 -0.29
C PHE A 54 6.01 -25.21 0.34
N PHE A 55 5.32 -26.01 -0.47
CA PHE A 55 4.29 -26.95 -0.02
C PHE A 55 4.53 -28.33 -0.61
N ASP A 56 4.41 -29.37 0.21
CA ASP A 56 4.14 -30.69 -0.34
C ASP A 56 2.70 -30.77 -0.87
N LEU A 57 2.50 -31.61 -1.88
CA LEU A 57 1.20 -31.94 -2.43
C LEU A 57 0.46 -32.96 -1.55
N ASN A 58 1.19 -33.91 -0.96
CA ASN A 58 0.63 -35.00 -0.14
C ASN A 58 0.70 -34.68 1.36
N LEU A 59 -0.07 -33.68 1.79
CA LEU A 59 -0.09 -33.27 3.20
C LEU A 59 -0.98 -34.15 4.10
N GLY A 60 -1.94 -34.89 3.53
CA GLY A 60 -2.86 -35.77 4.26
C GLY A 60 -2.54 -37.27 4.11
N ASP A 61 -3.13 -38.09 4.98
CA ASP A 61 -2.95 -39.56 5.00
C ASP A 61 -3.79 -40.31 3.93
N ILE A 62 -4.58 -39.60 3.12
CA ILE A 62 -5.55 -40.22 2.20
C ILE A 62 -4.86 -40.71 0.93
N VAL A 63 -4.63 -42.02 0.85
CA VAL A 63 -4.11 -42.69 -0.35
C VAL A 63 -5.28 -43.12 -1.25
N GLY A 64 -5.27 -42.71 -2.54
CA GLY A 64 -6.08 -43.33 -3.59
C GLY A 64 -7.23 -42.51 -4.22
N ASN A 65 -7.49 -41.28 -3.77
CA ASN A 65 -8.42 -40.36 -4.45
C ASN A 65 -7.80 -38.96 -4.61
N ASN A 66 -7.41 -38.63 -5.85
CA ASN A 66 -6.80 -37.34 -6.20
C ASN A 66 -7.61 -36.14 -5.71
N ASN A 67 -8.95 -36.20 -5.78
CA ASN A 67 -9.80 -35.10 -5.31
C ASN A 67 -9.70 -34.85 -3.81
N ALA A 68 -9.49 -35.90 -3.01
CA ALA A 68 -9.30 -35.76 -1.56
C ALA A 68 -7.96 -35.09 -1.25
N VAL A 69 -6.89 -35.53 -1.93
CA VAL A 69 -5.55 -34.91 -1.84
C VAL A 69 -5.60 -33.42 -2.20
N TYR A 70 -6.26 -33.07 -3.31
CA TYR A 70 -6.42 -31.68 -3.72
C TYR A 70 -7.23 -30.84 -2.73
N ASN A 71 -8.26 -31.45 -2.13
CA ASN A 71 -9.06 -30.80 -1.10
C ASN A 71 -8.24 -30.50 0.16
N ASP A 72 -7.40 -31.44 0.58
CA ASP A 72 -6.56 -31.28 1.77
C ASP A 72 -5.47 -30.23 1.54
N LEU A 73 -4.81 -30.23 0.38
CA LEU A 73 -3.87 -29.19 0.00
C LEU A 73 -4.54 -27.81 -0.08
N ALA A 74 -5.77 -27.71 -0.60
CA ALA A 74 -6.52 -26.46 -0.61
C ALA A 74 -6.79 -25.95 0.81
N ASN A 75 -7.15 -26.86 1.73
CA ASN A 75 -7.36 -26.52 3.13
C ASN A 75 -6.06 -26.06 3.78
N ALA A 76 -4.94 -26.74 3.54
CA ALA A 76 -3.63 -26.34 4.05
C ALA A 76 -3.21 -24.96 3.52
N LEU A 77 -3.39 -24.67 2.23
CA LEU A 77 -3.11 -23.33 1.68
C LEU A 77 -3.95 -22.25 2.37
N ASN A 78 -5.24 -22.49 2.59
CA ASN A 78 -6.14 -21.56 3.28
C ASN A 78 -5.81 -21.39 4.78
N GLU A 79 -5.27 -22.43 5.41
CA GLU A 79 -4.87 -22.43 6.80
C GLU A 79 -3.59 -21.63 7.03
N PHE A 80 -2.65 -21.69 6.09
CA PHE A 80 -1.34 -21.07 6.23
C PHE A 80 -1.25 -19.69 5.57
N ILE A 81 -1.98 -19.45 4.48
CA ILE A 81 -1.89 -18.22 3.71
C ILE A 81 -3.22 -17.49 3.79
N SER A 82 -3.18 -16.27 4.34
CA SER A 82 -4.36 -15.42 4.45
C SER A 82 -4.91 -15.06 3.06
N PRO A 83 -6.24 -14.97 2.88
CA PRO A 83 -6.85 -14.37 1.69
C PRO A 83 -6.35 -12.95 1.41
N ASP A 84 -5.94 -12.23 2.46
CA ASP A 84 -5.41 -10.85 2.39
C ASP A 84 -3.87 -10.80 2.29
N ASN A 85 -3.22 -11.93 2.00
CA ASN A 85 -1.75 -12.02 1.95
C ASN A 85 -1.11 -11.13 0.87
N GLY A 86 -1.84 -10.89 -0.23
CA GLY A 86 -1.31 -10.29 -1.45
C GLY A 86 -0.53 -11.30 -2.30
N LEU A 87 0.29 -10.79 -3.23
CA LEU A 87 1.02 -11.60 -4.20
C LEU A 87 2.06 -12.51 -3.53
N PHE A 88 2.07 -13.79 -3.92
CA PHE A 88 3.06 -14.78 -3.51
C PHE A 88 3.32 -15.81 -4.62
N ALA A 89 4.51 -16.42 -4.58
CA ALA A 89 4.85 -17.57 -5.42
C ALA A 89 4.68 -18.87 -4.63
N LEU A 90 4.16 -19.90 -5.29
CA LEU A 90 4.01 -21.24 -4.72
C LEU A 90 5.03 -22.18 -5.38
N VAL A 91 5.78 -22.91 -4.57
CA VAL A 91 6.72 -23.93 -5.02
C VAL A 91 6.27 -25.26 -4.46
N PHE A 92 5.85 -26.17 -5.34
CA PHE A 92 5.55 -27.53 -4.95
C PHE A 92 6.86 -28.29 -4.73
N TRP A 93 7.09 -28.73 -3.51
CA TRP A 93 8.15 -29.64 -3.12
C TRP A 93 7.51 -31.02 -2.99
N THR A 94 7.50 -31.82 -4.06
CA THR A 94 6.70 -33.06 -4.09
C THR A 94 7.32 -34.18 -4.93
N GLN A 95 6.96 -35.43 -4.63
CA GLN A 95 7.27 -36.60 -5.46
C GLN A 95 6.23 -36.82 -6.57
N ASN A 96 5.07 -36.14 -6.51
CA ASN A 96 3.96 -36.33 -7.43
C ASN A 96 3.80 -35.13 -8.36
N SER A 97 4.89 -34.74 -9.03
CA SER A 97 4.96 -33.57 -9.91
C SER A 97 3.91 -33.61 -11.04
N ASP A 98 3.56 -34.82 -11.50
CA ASP A 98 2.53 -35.05 -12.53
C ASP A 98 1.12 -34.58 -12.13
N LEU A 99 0.80 -34.52 -10.82
CA LEU A 99 -0.54 -34.19 -10.33
C LEU A 99 -0.82 -32.68 -10.28
N ILE A 100 0.19 -31.84 -10.48
CA ILE A 100 0.10 -30.38 -10.24
C ILE A 100 -0.85 -29.70 -11.22
N ASN A 101 -0.83 -30.10 -12.50
CA ASN A 101 -1.73 -29.52 -13.50
C ASN A 101 -3.21 -29.83 -13.19
N GLU A 102 -3.50 -31.06 -12.75
CA GLU A 102 -4.84 -31.46 -12.33
C GLU A 102 -5.28 -30.72 -11.07
N PHE A 103 -4.38 -30.53 -10.09
CA PHE A 103 -4.63 -29.71 -8.90
C PHE A 103 -4.98 -28.26 -9.26
N ILE A 104 -4.22 -27.61 -10.15
CA ILE A 104 -4.48 -26.22 -10.57
C ILE A 104 -5.88 -26.10 -11.20
N GLN A 105 -6.28 -27.07 -12.02
CA GLN A 105 -7.62 -27.09 -12.60
C GLN A 105 -8.70 -27.29 -11.52
N TYR A 106 -8.47 -28.21 -10.59
CA TYR A 106 -9.37 -28.47 -9.47
C TYR A 106 -9.62 -27.20 -8.64
N ILE A 107 -8.57 -26.48 -8.23
CA ILE A 107 -8.69 -25.26 -7.41
C ILE A 107 -9.47 -24.18 -8.15
N ASN A 108 -9.13 -23.91 -9.41
CA ASN A 108 -9.79 -22.86 -10.17
C ASN A 108 -11.30 -23.09 -10.35
N ILE A 109 -11.74 -24.35 -10.40
CA ILE A 109 -13.15 -24.71 -10.58
C ILE A 109 -13.88 -24.83 -9.24
N ARG A 110 -13.28 -25.52 -8.26
CA ARG A 110 -13.98 -25.96 -7.04
C ARG A 110 -13.62 -25.18 -5.78
N ARG A 111 -12.49 -24.49 -5.77
CA ARG A 111 -11.96 -23.78 -4.60
C ARG A 111 -11.49 -22.35 -4.96
N PRO A 112 -12.36 -21.50 -5.55
CA PRO A 112 -11.97 -20.16 -5.99
C PRO A 112 -11.58 -19.22 -4.84
N GLU A 113 -11.94 -19.58 -3.59
CA GLU A 113 -11.57 -18.86 -2.37
C GLU A 113 -10.11 -19.05 -1.96
N THR A 114 -9.44 -20.12 -2.44
CA THR A 114 -8.04 -20.40 -2.09
C THR A 114 -7.11 -19.29 -2.61
N PRO A 115 -6.17 -18.80 -1.78
CA PRO A 115 -5.17 -17.81 -2.20
C PRO A 115 -4.48 -18.21 -3.51
N LYS A 116 -4.51 -17.31 -4.49
CA LYS A 116 -3.98 -17.58 -5.83
C LYS A 116 -2.52 -17.12 -5.92
N PRO A 117 -1.56 -18.03 -6.12
CA PRO A 117 -0.19 -17.62 -6.40
C PRO A 117 -0.11 -16.97 -7.78
N PHE A 118 0.78 -15.99 -7.96
CA PHE A 118 1.02 -15.41 -9.29
C PHE A 118 1.98 -16.27 -10.13
N SER A 119 2.73 -17.16 -9.47
CA SER A 119 3.66 -18.11 -10.10
C SER A 119 3.63 -19.44 -9.34
N VAL A 120 3.67 -20.54 -10.09
CA VAL A 120 3.75 -21.90 -9.57
C VAL A 120 5.00 -22.57 -10.15
N SER A 121 5.87 -23.05 -9.28
CA SER A 121 7.08 -23.82 -9.62
C SER A 121 7.03 -25.19 -8.98
N VAL A 122 7.85 -26.12 -9.47
CA VAL A 122 7.91 -27.50 -8.98
C VAL A 122 9.37 -27.88 -8.73
N ILE A 123 9.63 -28.50 -7.60
CA ILE A 123 10.88 -29.17 -7.27
C ILE A 123 10.52 -30.62 -6.97
N ASP A 124 11.01 -31.54 -7.81
CA ASP A 124 10.79 -32.96 -7.60
C ASP A 124 11.69 -33.47 -6.47
N LYS A 125 11.09 -34.03 -5.42
CA LYS A 125 11.88 -34.51 -4.26
C LYS A 125 12.82 -35.65 -4.66
N HIS A 126 12.48 -36.46 -5.67
CA HIS A 126 13.29 -37.62 -6.04
C HIS A 126 14.75 -37.27 -6.33
N ASP A 127 15.01 -36.06 -6.82
CA ASP A 127 16.34 -35.57 -7.17
C ASP A 127 17.19 -35.15 -5.95
N PHE A 128 16.57 -34.96 -4.77
CA PHE A 128 17.19 -34.26 -3.63
C PHE A 128 17.00 -34.91 -2.26
N LEU A 129 16.29 -36.03 -2.16
CA LEU A 129 16.14 -36.75 -0.87
C LEU A 129 17.45 -37.37 -0.37
N ASP A 130 18.41 -37.63 -1.27
CA ASP A 130 19.77 -37.99 -0.88
C ASP A 130 20.54 -36.75 -0.42
N ARG A 131 20.88 -36.70 0.88
CA ARG A 131 21.55 -35.57 1.58
C ARG A 131 22.86 -35.07 0.93
N ALA A 132 23.43 -35.81 -0.01
CA ALA A 132 24.64 -35.43 -0.74
C ALA A 132 24.40 -34.38 -1.84
N ASN A 133 23.15 -34.08 -2.21
CA ASN A 133 22.83 -33.22 -3.38
C ASN A 133 22.35 -31.79 -3.02
N ASN A 134 22.71 -31.27 -1.83
CA ASN A 134 22.26 -29.96 -1.35
C ASN A 134 22.67 -28.78 -2.26
N GLU A 135 23.81 -28.86 -2.95
CA GLU A 135 24.25 -27.83 -3.90
C GLU A 135 23.32 -27.73 -5.13
N GLY A 136 22.82 -28.87 -5.62
CA GLY A 136 21.85 -28.92 -6.73
C GLY A 136 20.52 -28.30 -6.34
N LEU A 137 20.04 -28.58 -5.12
CA LEU A 137 18.80 -28.03 -4.60
C LEU A 137 18.88 -26.50 -4.44
N PHE A 138 19.99 -25.98 -3.89
CA PHE A 138 20.17 -24.53 -3.79
C PHE A 138 20.19 -23.85 -5.16
N LYS A 139 20.82 -24.47 -6.16
CA LYS A 139 20.84 -23.93 -7.53
C LYS A 139 19.43 -23.77 -8.09
N ILE A 140 18.57 -24.78 -7.96
CA ILE A 140 17.18 -24.73 -8.44
C ILE A 140 16.36 -23.70 -7.68
N ILE A 141 16.48 -23.66 -6.35
CA ILE A 141 15.83 -22.63 -5.53
C ILE A 141 16.28 -21.26 -6.03
N LYS A 142 17.58 -21.03 -6.22
CA LYS A 142 18.12 -19.78 -6.73
C LYS A 142 17.60 -19.43 -8.12
N GLU A 143 17.43 -20.39 -9.02
CA GLU A 143 16.82 -20.17 -10.34
C GLU A 143 15.35 -19.73 -10.24
N ILE A 144 14.57 -20.37 -9.36
CA ILE A 144 13.19 -19.96 -9.07
C ILE A 144 13.16 -18.55 -8.48
N LEU A 145 13.96 -18.28 -7.44
CA LEU A 145 14.00 -16.99 -6.76
C LEU A 145 14.46 -15.85 -7.67
N ASN A 146 15.37 -16.13 -8.62
CA ASN A 146 15.89 -15.14 -9.55
C ASN A 146 14.97 -14.86 -10.75
N GLN A 147 13.80 -15.49 -10.84
CA GLN A 147 12.82 -15.09 -11.85
C GLN A 147 12.46 -13.61 -11.68
N PRO A 148 12.43 -12.81 -12.76
CA PRO A 148 12.27 -11.35 -12.67
C PRO A 148 11.07 -10.89 -11.82
N TYR A 149 9.94 -11.58 -11.94
CA TYR A 149 8.71 -11.25 -11.21
C TYR A 149 8.76 -11.66 -9.73
N ILE A 150 9.48 -12.73 -9.38
CA ILE A 150 9.72 -13.11 -7.97
C ILE A 150 10.66 -12.09 -7.33
N ASN A 151 11.73 -11.71 -8.02
CA ASN A 151 12.64 -10.65 -7.55
C ASN A 151 11.90 -9.34 -7.27
N LEU A 152 10.91 -8.97 -8.07
CA LEU A 152 10.11 -7.76 -7.88
C LEU A 152 9.33 -7.75 -6.55
N LEU A 153 8.91 -8.91 -6.05
CA LEU A 153 8.25 -9.00 -4.73
C LEU A 153 9.14 -8.49 -3.59
N PHE A 154 10.45 -8.64 -3.74
CA PHE A 154 11.42 -8.31 -2.71
C PHE A 154 12.19 -7.03 -2.99
N ASP A 155 12.33 -6.65 -4.27
CA ASP A 155 13.21 -5.56 -4.70
C ASP A 155 12.90 -4.25 -3.97
N PHE A 156 11.66 -3.77 -4.07
CA PHE A 156 11.28 -2.52 -3.42
C PHE A 156 11.36 -2.62 -1.89
N GLU A 157 10.82 -3.68 -1.29
CA GLU A 157 10.80 -3.87 0.16
C GLU A 157 12.21 -3.94 0.77
N ASN A 158 13.09 -4.74 0.18
CA ASN A 158 14.44 -4.95 0.69
C ASN A 158 15.30 -3.71 0.47
N ARG A 159 15.17 -3.02 -0.67
CA ARG A 159 15.88 -1.76 -0.90
C ARG A 159 15.47 -0.71 0.14
N VAL A 160 14.18 -0.47 0.31
CA VAL A 160 13.69 0.51 1.29
C VAL A 160 14.16 0.13 2.70
N LYS A 161 14.07 -1.15 3.08
CA LYS A 161 14.55 -1.64 4.40
C LYS A 161 16.04 -1.37 4.60
N ASN A 162 16.89 -1.77 3.64
CA ASN A 162 18.34 -1.63 3.75
C ASN A 162 18.76 -0.15 3.77
N ILE A 163 18.10 0.68 2.97
CA ILE A 163 18.41 2.11 2.87
C ILE A 163 17.91 2.88 4.08
N ALA A 164 16.76 2.48 4.64
CA ALA A 164 16.32 3.00 5.93
C ALA A 164 17.34 2.68 7.03
N ALA A 165 17.82 1.43 7.12
CA ALA A 165 18.86 1.04 8.07
C ALA A 165 20.17 1.82 7.87
N TYR A 166 20.62 1.97 6.62
CA TYR A 166 21.79 2.79 6.29
C TYR A 166 21.61 4.26 6.71
N THR A 167 20.46 4.86 6.39
CA THR A 167 20.16 6.26 6.72
C THR A 167 20.16 6.51 8.23
N ILE A 168 19.58 5.58 8.99
CA ILE A 168 19.60 5.63 10.45
C ILE A 168 21.03 5.47 11.00
N ASN A 169 21.83 4.56 10.45
CA ASN A 169 23.22 4.39 10.86
C ASN A 169 24.07 5.65 10.61
N GLN A 170 23.84 6.36 9.50
CA GLN A 170 24.52 7.65 9.24
C GLN A 170 24.22 8.67 10.34
N LEU A 171 22.98 8.74 10.82
CA LEU A 171 22.59 9.62 11.91
C LEU A 171 23.18 9.17 13.25
N TYR A 172 23.21 7.86 13.53
CA TYR A 172 23.84 7.37 14.75
C TYR A 172 25.35 7.63 14.79
N ASN A 173 26.03 7.52 13.65
CA ASN A 173 27.48 7.72 13.57
C ASN A 173 27.93 9.16 13.85
N ILE A 174 27.05 10.16 13.70
CA ILE A 174 27.36 11.55 14.03
C ILE A 174 27.04 11.92 15.48
N ILE A 175 26.30 11.07 16.21
CA ILE A 175 25.98 11.29 17.62
C ILE A 175 27.16 10.78 18.46
N PRO A 176 27.80 11.62 19.29
CA PRO A 176 28.92 11.18 20.11
C PRO A 176 28.52 10.06 21.06
N ASN A 177 29.25 8.94 20.97
CA ASN A 177 29.13 7.78 21.86
C ASN A 177 30.52 7.25 22.19
N THR A 178 31.01 7.53 23.40
CA THR A 178 32.42 7.31 23.77
C THR A 178 32.62 6.26 24.86
N GLU A 179 31.55 5.77 25.49
CA GLU A 179 31.62 4.86 26.64
C GLU A 179 30.97 3.51 26.31
N TRP A 180 31.69 2.43 26.60
CA TRP A 180 31.14 1.07 26.48
C TRP A 180 30.40 0.70 27.77
N GLY A 181 29.15 0.25 27.66
CA GLY A 181 28.34 -0.19 28.79
C GLY A 181 27.65 0.93 29.58
N ASN A 182 27.89 2.20 29.25
CA ASN A 182 27.16 3.35 29.78
C ASN A 182 26.51 4.14 28.64
N ASN A 183 25.18 4.20 28.64
CA ASN A 183 24.42 4.84 27.59
C ASN A 183 23.99 6.28 27.94
N ASP A 184 24.29 6.80 29.13
CA ASP A 184 23.76 8.10 29.58
C ASP A 184 24.20 9.25 28.66
N SER A 185 25.47 9.27 28.28
CA SER A 185 26.02 10.27 27.35
C SER A 185 25.35 10.17 25.97
N PHE A 186 25.22 8.95 25.43
CA PHE A 186 24.55 8.73 24.15
C PHE A 186 23.07 9.13 24.20
N ASN A 187 22.33 8.74 25.24
CA ASN A 187 20.91 9.05 25.40
C ASN A 187 20.68 10.56 25.45
N ASN A 188 21.50 11.29 26.20
CA ASN A 188 21.42 12.75 26.28
C ASN A 188 21.74 13.41 24.92
N ASN A 189 22.81 12.95 24.24
CA ASN A 189 23.16 13.49 22.92
C ASN A 189 22.11 13.15 21.86
N PHE A 190 21.56 11.94 21.90
CA PHE A 190 20.48 11.48 21.02
C PHE A 190 19.24 12.36 21.20
N ASP A 191 18.78 12.59 22.43
CA ASP A 191 17.65 13.47 22.72
C ASP A 191 17.89 14.89 22.16
N LEU A 192 19.03 15.51 22.47
CA LEU A 192 19.34 16.86 22.00
C LEU A 192 19.35 16.96 20.46
N VAL A 193 19.97 16.00 19.78
CA VAL A 193 20.06 15.99 18.31
C VAL A 193 18.69 15.75 17.69
N PHE A 194 17.95 14.73 18.12
CA PHE A 194 16.65 14.39 17.55
C PHE A 194 15.58 15.44 17.90
N SER A 195 15.65 16.06 19.08
CA SER A 195 14.82 17.22 19.42
C SER A 195 15.07 18.40 18.47
N LYS A 196 16.33 18.69 18.11
CA LYS A 196 16.64 19.73 17.11
C LYS A 196 16.17 19.37 15.70
N ILE A 197 16.29 18.11 15.30
CA ILE A 197 15.76 17.61 14.02
C ILE A 197 14.24 17.79 13.97
N ALA A 198 13.53 17.37 15.03
CA ALA A 198 12.09 17.51 15.14
C ALA A 198 11.63 18.97 15.03
N ILE A 199 12.26 19.87 15.79
CA ILE A 199 11.98 21.32 15.74
C ILE A 199 12.26 21.89 14.34
N GLY A 200 13.34 21.45 13.69
CA GLY A 200 13.67 21.88 12.32
C GLY A 200 12.64 21.44 11.27
N SER A 201 11.96 20.31 11.50
CA SER A 201 10.98 19.75 10.57
C SER A 201 9.59 20.38 10.72
N LEU A 202 9.06 20.43 11.94
CA LEU A 202 7.68 20.87 12.20
C LEU A 202 7.56 22.19 12.97
N GLY A 203 8.66 22.83 13.39
CA GLY A 203 8.62 23.96 14.31
C GLY A 203 8.44 23.53 15.77
N TYR A 204 8.77 24.42 16.71
CA TYR A 204 8.88 24.07 18.14
C TYR A 204 7.58 23.53 18.74
N ASP A 205 6.47 24.26 18.63
CA ASP A 205 5.21 23.88 19.28
C ASP A 205 4.64 22.57 18.70
N HIS A 206 4.58 22.44 17.37
CA HIS A 206 4.11 21.20 16.72
C HIS A 206 5.00 20.00 16.98
N ALA A 207 6.33 20.18 16.96
CA ALA A 207 7.26 19.09 17.24
C ALA A 207 7.12 18.61 18.69
N LYS A 208 6.83 19.51 19.62
CA LYS A 208 6.56 19.18 21.03
C LYS A 208 5.22 18.45 21.19
N GLU A 209 4.19 18.86 20.46
CA GLU A 209 2.87 18.19 20.48
C GLU A 209 2.88 16.83 19.77
N ASN A 210 3.66 16.69 18.69
CA ASN A 210 3.68 15.51 17.82
C ASN A 210 5.12 15.07 17.45
N PRO A 211 5.94 14.63 18.43
CA PRO A 211 7.37 14.36 18.21
C PRO A 211 7.61 13.25 17.19
N ASP A 212 6.85 12.16 17.24
CA ASP A 212 6.98 11.06 16.28
C ASP A 212 6.77 11.54 14.85
N LYS A 213 5.70 12.30 14.61
CA LYS A 213 5.40 12.87 13.29
C LYS A 213 6.51 13.79 12.82
N ALA A 214 7.08 14.61 13.71
CA ALA A 214 8.19 15.50 13.38
C ALA A 214 9.44 14.72 12.94
N ILE A 215 9.76 13.64 13.64
CA ILE A 215 10.88 12.77 13.26
C ILE A 215 10.60 12.07 11.93
N TYR A 216 9.42 11.49 11.72
CA TYR A 216 9.10 10.85 10.45
C TYR A 216 9.07 11.85 9.27
N GLU A 217 8.55 13.07 9.45
CA GLU A 217 8.60 14.11 8.42
C GLU A 217 10.04 14.55 8.10
N ALA A 218 10.95 14.50 9.07
CA ALA A 218 12.37 14.78 8.85
C ALA A 218 13.12 13.63 8.13
N LEU A 219 12.85 12.39 8.54
CA LEU A 219 13.60 11.21 8.07
C LEU A 219 13.12 10.68 6.72
N MET A 220 11.81 10.73 6.44
CA MET A 220 11.25 10.16 5.21
C MET A 220 11.82 10.78 3.92
N PRO A 221 12.05 12.10 3.82
CA PRO A 221 12.72 12.69 2.67
C PRO A 221 14.15 12.16 2.48
N LEU A 222 14.90 11.93 3.56
CA LEU A 222 16.25 11.39 3.50
C LEU A 222 16.25 9.97 2.96
N VAL A 223 15.38 9.11 3.50
CA VAL A 223 15.20 7.73 3.01
C VAL A 223 14.77 7.74 1.55
N SER A 224 13.76 8.55 1.18
CA SER A 224 13.29 8.64 -0.21
C SER A 224 14.38 9.09 -1.16
N ASN A 225 15.18 10.10 -0.80
CA ASN A 225 16.28 10.58 -1.62
C ASN A 225 17.36 9.51 -1.79
N ASN A 226 17.73 8.84 -0.69
CA ASN A 226 18.71 7.76 -0.72
C ASN A 226 18.21 6.56 -1.53
N VAL A 227 16.91 6.24 -1.44
CA VAL A 227 16.28 5.18 -2.25
C VAL A 227 16.37 5.52 -3.72
N ILE A 228 15.94 6.71 -4.14
CA ILE A 228 15.94 7.11 -5.56
C ILE A 228 17.36 7.15 -6.13
N ASN A 229 18.32 7.66 -5.37
CA ASN A 229 19.69 7.88 -5.85
C ASN A 229 20.62 6.66 -5.71
N SER A 230 20.18 5.56 -5.09
CA SER A 230 20.94 4.32 -4.99
C SER A 230 20.43 3.22 -5.92
N ILE A 231 19.55 3.58 -6.86
CA ILE A 231 19.01 2.64 -7.86
C ILE A 231 20.07 2.39 -8.93
N ASP A 232 20.91 1.38 -8.69
CA ASP A 232 21.85 0.85 -9.68
C ASP A 232 21.30 -0.42 -10.39
N SER A 233 19.98 -0.63 -10.39
CA SER A 233 19.35 -1.82 -10.96
C SER A 233 18.48 -1.51 -12.16
N ASP A 234 18.73 -2.23 -13.25
CA ASP A 234 17.89 -2.21 -14.45
C ASP A 234 16.64 -3.12 -14.33
N LEU A 235 16.31 -3.68 -13.15
CA LEU A 235 15.19 -4.61 -12.99
C LEU A 235 13.87 -4.04 -13.52
N TRP A 236 13.48 -2.85 -13.05
CA TRP A 236 12.24 -2.18 -13.47
C TRP A 236 12.27 -1.77 -14.94
N LYS A 237 13.42 -1.32 -15.44
CA LYS A 237 13.61 -0.97 -16.86
C LYS A 237 13.42 -2.19 -17.77
N ASN A 238 13.91 -3.35 -17.34
CA ASN A 238 13.77 -4.60 -18.08
C ASN A 238 12.34 -5.16 -18.01
N LEU A 239 11.63 -4.97 -16.89
CA LEU A 239 10.26 -5.46 -16.70
C LEU A 239 9.20 -4.58 -17.37
N LEU A 240 9.35 -3.26 -17.35
CA LEU A 240 8.38 -2.30 -17.88
C LEU A 240 8.51 -2.13 -19.41
N VAL A 241 8.47 -3.24 -20.15
CA VAL A 241 8.63 -3.28 -21.61
C VAL A 241 7.53 -2.49 -22.34
N THR A 242 6.30 -2.45 -21.82
CA THR A 242 5.21 -1.68 -22.44
C THR A 242 5.47 -0.18 -22.32
N LEU A 243 6.03 0.28 -21.19
CA LEU A 243 6.43 1.68 -21.00
C LEU A 243 7.53 2.05 -22.01
N SER A 244 8.56 1.21 -22.17
CA SER A 244 9.66 1.50 -23.11
C SER A 244 9.22 1.53 -24.58
N LYS A 245 8.12 0.85 -24.93
CA LYS A 245 7.50 0.88 -26.26
C LYS A 245 6.47 2.00 -26.45
N SER A 246 6.01 2.62 -25.36
CA SER A 246 4.98 3.66 -25.39
C SER A 246 5.52 4.93 -26.04
N ARG A 247 4.68 5.62 -26.82
CA ARG A 247 5.09 6.80 -27.62
C ARG A 247 4.48 8.11 -27.14
N LYS A 248 3.54 8.06 -26.20
CA LYS A 248 2.72 9.19 -25.78
C LYS A 248 2.39 9.05 -24.29
N ASN A 249 2.13 10.15 -23.60
CA ASN A 249 1.74 10.16 -22.19
C ASN A 249 0.43 9.42 -21.90
N ALA A 250 -0.47 9.33 -22.90
CA ALA A 250 -1.71 8.58 -22.77
C ALA A 250 -1.51 7.04 -22.80
N GLN A 251 -0.27 6.56 -22.95
CA GLN A 251 0.08 5.13 -22.96
C GLN A 251 1.06 4.80 -21.83
N PRO A 252 1.06 3.56 -21.31
CA PRO A 252 0.19 2.43 -21.68
C PRO A 252 -1.22 2.52 -21.12
N ASP A 253 -2.17 1.83 -21.76
CA ASP A 253 -3.53 1.67 -21.23
C ASP A 253 -3.55 0.64 -20.10
N TYR A 254 -4.42 0.86 -19.12
CA TYR A 254 -4.70 -0.14 -18.10
C TYR A 254 -5.44 -1.35 -18.69
N PRO A 255 -5.33 -2.55 -18.10
CA PRO A 255 -6.18 -3.70 -18.45
C PRO A 255 -7.67 -3.36 -18.30
N ASN A 256 -8.54 -4.00 -19.09
CA ASN A 256 -9.99 -3.68 -19.12
C ASN A 256 -10.67 -3.76 -17.75
N ASP A 257 -10.30 -4.74 -16.92
CA ASP A 257 -10.91 -4.95 -15.60
C ASP A 257 -10.20 -4.17 -14.48
N PHE A 258 -9.19 -3.35 -14.81
CA PHE A 258 -8.43 -2.60 -13.83
C PHE A 258 -9.17 -1.34 -13.37
N LYS A 259 -9.39 -1.23 -12.06
CA LYS A 259 -10.04 -0.07 -11.44
C LYS A 259 -9.02 1.03 -11.15
N SER A 260 -8.78 1.92 -12.11
CA SER A 260 -7.90 3.08 -11.94
C SER A 260 -8.33 4.02 -10.81
N SER A 261 -9.63 4.05 -10.49
CA SER A 261 -10.20 4.78 -9.35
C SER A 261 -9.61 4.35 -8.00
N THR A 262 -9.45 3.05 -7.79
CA THR A 262 -8.83 2.47 -6.59
C THR A 262 -7.36 2.87 -6.52
N LEU A 263 -6.63 2.79 -7.64
CA LEU A 263 -5.22 3.21 -7.71
C LEU A 263 -5.06 4.68 -7.31
N ASN A 264 -5.83 5.57 -7.94
CA ASN A 264 -5.80 7.01 -7.64
C ASN A 264 -6.10 7.28 -6.17
N SER A 265 -7.02 6.53 -5.56
CA SER A 265 -7.36 6.68 -4.14
C SER A 265 -6.20 6.27 -3.24
N ILE A 266 -5.51 5.16 -3.56
CA ILE A 266 -4.31 4.72 -2.84
C ILE A 266 -3.23 5.81 -2.90
N PHE A 267 -3.01 6.44 -4.06
CA PHE A 267 -1.93 7.43 -4.22
C PHE A 267 -2.26 8.82 -3.68
N HIS A 268 -3.53 9.24 -3.71
CA HIS A 268 -3.87 10.65 -3.51
C HIS A 268 -4.79 10.90 -2.31
N VAL A 269 -5.49 9.89 -1.82
CA VAL A 269 -6.47 10.03 -0.73
C VAL A 269 -5.94 9.38 0.53
N ASP A 270 -6.04 10.10 1.65
CA ASP A 270 -5.81 9.59 2.99
C ASP A 270 -7.14 9.46 3.74
N LEU A 271 -7.72 8.25 3.68
CA LEU A 271 -8.96 7.89 4.36
C LEU A 271 -8.79 7.75 5.88
N ASN A 272 -7.55 7.57 6.36
CA ASN A 272 -7.22 7.38 7.77
C ASN A 272 -6.75 8.67 8.45
N SER A 273 -6.69 9.78 7.70
CA SER A 273 -6.26 11.07 8.23
C SER A 273 -7.13 11.55 9.39
N ASN A 274 -6.51 12.36 10.27
CA ASN A 274 -7.23 13.08 11.31
C ASN A 274 -8.32 13.94 10.64
N LYS A 275 -9.58 13.73 11.04
CA LYS A 275 -10.76 14.43 10.51
C LYS A 275 -10.94 15.83 11.11
N ASP A 276 -9.86 16.39 11.66
CA ASP A 276 -9.79 17.78 12.10
C ASP A 276 -10.08 18.71 10.91
N LEU A 277 -11.10 19.54 11.06
CA LEU A 277 -11.57 20.48 10.05
C LEU A 277 -10.53 21.56 9.72
N LYS A 278 -9.52 21.72 10.58
CA LYS A 278 -8.42 22.68 10.42
C LYS A 278 -7.17 22.04 9.82
N ALA A 279 -7.18 20.72 9.60
CA ALA A 279 -6.05 20.02 9.02
C ALA A 279 -5.84 20.43 7.56
N ARG A 280 -4.58 20.61 7.16
CA ARG A 280 -4.28 20.98 5.77
C ARG A 280 -4.65 19.88 4.79
N GLY A 281 -5.35 20.24 3.72
CA GLY A 281 -5.77 19.30 2.67
C GLY A 281 -7.00 18.45 3.03
N ILE A 282 -7.63 18.68 4.19
CA ILE A 282 -8.87 18.02 4.57
C ILE A 282 -10.00 18.41 3.61
N ILE A 283 -10.76 17.42 3.16
CA ILE A 283 -12.04 17.58 2.48
C ILE A 283 -13.14 17.51 3.53
N ILE A 284 -13.97 18.54 3.59
CA ILE A 284 -15.04 18.71 4.56
C ILE A 284 -16.36 18.71 3.82
N GLU A 285 -17.33 17.94 4.30
CA GLU A 285 -18.72 18.05 3.86
C GLU A 285 -19.35 19.35 4.38
N ILE A 286 -20.07 20.06 3.51
CA ILE A 286 -20.70 21.32 3.87
C ILE A 286 -22.22 21.27 3.75
N ASN A 287 -22.89 22.04 4.60
CA ASN A 287 -24.33 22.22 4.58
C ASN A 287 -24.73 23.22 3.48
N ILE A 288 -25.81 22.93 2.75
CA ILE A 288 -26.32 23.71 1.61
C ILE A 288 -27.60 24.50 1.93
N ASP A 289 -27.87 24.70 3.22
CA ASP A 289 -29.01 25.47 3.72
C ASP A 289 -28.88 27.00 3.49
N GLN A 290 -29.69 27.79 4.21
CA GLN A 290 -29.64 29.25 4.12
C GLN A 290 -28.25 29.82 4.46
N LYS A 291 -27.44 29.13 5.29
CA LYS A 291 -26.09 29.58 5.66
C LYS A 291 -25.15 29.55 4.46
N PHE A 292 -25.29 28.56 3.58
CA PHE A 292 -24.58 28.53 2.29
C PHE A 292 -24.91 29.77 1.46
N THR A 293 -26.21 30.06 1.32
CA THR A 293 -26.67 31.18 0.51
C THR A 293 -26.18 32.51 1.09
N ASN A 294 -26.17 32.65 2.41
CA ASN A 294 -25.68 33.84 3.08
C ASN A 294 -24.16 34.01 2.89
N LEU A 295 -23.38 32.93 2.96
CA LEU A 295 -21.93 32.98 2.83
C LEU A 295 -21.49 33.28 1.39
N PHE A 296 -22.13 32.65 0.40
CA PHE A 296 -21.71 32.73 -1.00
C PHE A 296 -22.56 33.66 -1.87
N SER A 297 -23.60 34.28 -1.29
CA SER A 297 -24.55 35.14 -2.00
C SER A 297 -25.22 34.48 -3.22
N THR A 298 -25.31 33.15 -3.21
CA THR A 298 -25.95 32.35 -4.27
C THR A 298 -26.53 31.07 -3.68
N PRO A 299 -27.74 30.65 -4.08
CA PRO A 299 -28.27 29.34 -3.72
C PRO A 299 -27.38 28.22 -4.27
N PHE A 300 -27.22 27.13 -3.53
CA PHE A 300 -26.42 25.97 -3.96
C PHE A 300 -26.86 25.41 -5.31
N ASN A 301 -28.18 25.35 -5.57
CA ASN A 301 -28.73 24.86 -6.83
C ASN A 301 -28.23 25.65 -8.05
N ASP A 302 -28.17 26.97 -7.92
CA ASP A 302 -27.76 27.87 -9.00
C ASP A 302 -26.24 27.81 -9.18
N TRP A 303 -25.51 27.80 -8.06
CA TRP A 303 -24.06 27.61 -8.06
C TRP A 303 -23.66 26.30 -8.73
N TYR A 304 -24.27 25.18 -8.33
CA TYR A 304 -24.01 23.85 -8.87
C TYR A 304 -24.28 23.79 -10.36
N SER A 305 -25.42 24.31 -10.81
CA SER A 305 -25.82 24.26 -12.23
C SER A 305 -24.91 25.12 -13.12
N ARG A 306 -24.31 26.18 -12.58
CA ARG A 306 -23.29 26.99 -13.25
C ARG A 306 -21.92 26.31 -13.28
N LEU A 307 -21.54 25.64 -12.19
CA LEU A 307 -20.26 24.94 -12.08
C LEU A 307 -20.23 23.67 -12.95
N LEU A 308 -21.30 22.89 -12.92
CA LEU A 308 -21.43 21.57 -13.54
C LEU A 308 -22.64 21.55 -14.51
N PRO A 309 -22.56 22.25 -15.64
CA PRO A 309 -23.65 22.30 -16.61
C PRO A 309 -23.93 20.92 -17.19
N GLY A 310 -25.21 20.62 -17.48
CA GLY A 310 -25.65 19.32 -18.00
C GLY A 310 -26.03 18.30 -16.92
N LEU A 311 -25.54 18.45 -15.68
CA LEU A 311 -25.94 17.59 -14.58
C LEU A 311 -27.32 17.98 -14.02
N ASN A 312 -28.26 17.03 -14.04
CA ASN A 312 -29.65 17.29 -13.68
C ASN A 312 -29.89 17.35 -12.15
N ARG A 313 -31.15 17.65 -11.76
CA ARG A 313 -31.54 17.78 -10.34
C ARG A 313 -31.33 16.51 -9.53
N THR A 314 -31.49 15.33 -10.12
CA THR A 314 -31.30 14.04 -9.43
C THR A 314 -29.83 13.85 -9.10
N ILE A 315 -28.95 14.02 -10.10
CA ILE A 315 -27.49 13.95 -9.95
C ILE A 315 -27.01 14.96 -8.89
N ARG A 316 -27.56 16.18 -8.91
CA ARG A 316 -27.24 17.20 -7.89
C ARG A 316 -27.58 16.77 -6.47
N LYS A 317 -28.69 16.06 -6.26
CA LYS A 317 -29.09 15.57 -4.92
C LYS A 317 -28.20 14.43 -4.43
N GLU A 318 -27.63 13.65 -5.34
CA GLU A 318 -26.66 12.57 -5.04
C GLU A 318 -25.24 13.09 -4.84
N SER A 319 -24.96 14.33 -5.27
CA SER A 319 -23.65 14.95 -5.13
C SER A 319 -23.40 15.42 -3.70
N ILE A 320 -22.15 15.36 -3.25
CA ILE A 320 -21.77 15.75 -1.89
C ILE A 320 -21.08 17.12 -1.95
N PRO A 321 -21.69 18.19 -1.44
CA PRO A 321 -21.08 19.50 -1.34
C PRO A 321 -19.86 19.44 -0.41
N ILE A 322 -18.72 19.98 -0.85
CA ILE A 322 -17.47 19.91 -0.07
C ILE A 322 -16.70 21.22 -0.04
N ALA A 323 -15.75 21.32 0.88
CA ALA A 323 -14.70 22.34 0.90
C ALA A 323 -13.33 21.71 1.19
N ILE A 324 -12.26 22.17 0.54
CA ILE A 324 -10.88 21.74 0.81
C ILE A 324 -10.06 22.83 1.50
N GLU A 325 -9.34 22.49 2.56
CA GLU A 325 -8.39 23.40 3.22
C GLU A 325 -7.08 23.52 2.43
N ILE A 326 -6.65 24.75 2.11
CA ILE A 326 -5.51 25.05 1.22
C ILE A 326 -4.44 25.95 1.84
N SER A 327 -4.23 25.91 3.16
CA SER A 327 -3.21 26.73 3.84
C SER A 327 -1.79 26.47 3.29
N ALA A 328 -0.95 27.51 3.35
CA ALA A 328 0.48 27.39 3.08
C ALA A 328 1.15 26.47 4.12
N SER A 329 2.14 25.67 3.69
CA SER A 329 2.84 24.73 4.57
C SER A 329 3.55 25.42 5.74
N CYS A 330 4.19 26.57 5.50
CA CYS A 330 4.94 27.30 6.52
C CYS A 330 4.02 27.88 7.62
N ASP A 331 2.83 28.35 7.26
CA ASP A 331 1.85 28.87 8.21
C ASP A 331 1.24 27.73 9.03
N TYR A 332 0.96 26.59 8.38
CA TYR A 332 0.52 25.37 9.06
C TYR A 332 1.55 24.94 10.11
N SER A 333 2.83 24.80 9.75
CA SER A 333 3.91 24.33 10.63
C SER A 333 4.32 25.30 11.75
N GLN A 334 3.68 26.46 11.92
CA GLN A 334 4.06 27.39 13.01
C GLN A 334 2.93 27.66 14.02
N LEU A 335 1.80 26.94 13.92
CA LEU A 335 0.57 27.16 14.74
C LEU A 335 0.16 28.63 14.88
N LYS A 336 0.54 29.48 13.93
CA LYS A 336 0.24 30.91 14.02
C LYS A 336 -1.27 31.11 13.93
N PRO A 337 -1.87 31.95 14.79
CA PRO A 337 -3.26 32.37 14.65
C PRO A 337 -3.49 32.89 13.23
N ARG A 338 -4.39 32.25 12.49
CA ARG A 338 -4.67 32.58 11.09
C ARG A 338 -6.12 32.29 10.73
N ALA A 339 -6.58 32.91 9.66
CA ALA A 339 -7.79 32.46 8.99
C ALA A 339 -7.45 31.26 8.09
N TYR A 340 -8.15 30.16 8.28
CA TYR A 340 -8.08 28.95 7.45
C TYR A 340 -8.75 29.23 6.11
N LYS A 341 -8.09 28.84 5.03
CA LYS A 341 -8.55 29.12 3.66
C LYS A 341 -9.12 27.85 3.06
N TYR A 342 -10.34 27.96 2.53
CA TYR A 342 -11.05 26.85 1.93
C TYR A 342 -11.44 27.16 0.51
N LEU A 343 -11.46 26.12 -0.32
CA LEU A 343 -11.98 26.17 -1.69
C LEU A 343 -13.24 25.33 -1.78
N LEU A 344 -14.32 25.94 -2.29
CA LEU A 344 -15.60 25.29 -2.44
C LEU A 344 -15.60 24.27 -3.59
N GLY A 345 -16.24 23.12 -3.39
CA GLY A 345 -16.29 22.05 -4.37
C GLY A 345 -17.48 21.11 -4.19
N VAL A 346 -17.45 20.03 -4.94
CA VAL A 346 -18.47 18.98 -4.91
C VAL A 346 -17.88 17.63 -5.35
N LEU A 347 -18.29 16.55 -4.68
CA LEU A 347 -18.07 15.18 -5.13
C LEU A 347 -19.26 14.75 -5.98
N VAL A 348 -18.99 14.22 -7.16
CA VAL A 348 -20.02 13.71 -8.07
C VAL A 348 -19.67 12.29 -8.47
N LYS A 349 -20.66 11.37 -8.44
CA LYS A 349 -20.42 9.98 -8.82
C LYS A 349 -19.90 9.91 -10.26
N SER A 350 -18.86 9.13 -10.50
CA SER A 350 -18.14 9.01 -11.77
C SER A 350 -19.02 8.59 -12.94
N ILE A 351 -20.08 7.81 -12.68
CA ILE A 351 -21.09 7.42 -13.67
C ILE A 351 -21.76 8.62 -14.35
N HIS A 352 -21.79 9.78 -13.67
CA HIS A 352 -22.47 10.97 -14.17
C HIS A 352 -21.55 11.90 -14.97
N LYS A 353 -20.25 11.58 -15.08
CA LYS A 353 -19.24 12.45 -15.71
C LYS A 353 -19.52 12.68 -17.20
N GLU A 354 -20.15 11.73 -17.88
CA GLU A 354 -20.50 11.84 -19.30
C GLU A 354 -21.61 12.86 -19.59
N PHE A 355 -22.46 13.18 -18.60
CA PHE A 355 -23.56 14.14 -18.74
C PHE A 355 -23.09 15.60 -18.59
N LEU A 356 -21.81 15.82 -18.25
CA LEU A 356 -21.25 17.16 -18.15
C LEU A 356 -21.18 17.81 -19.54
N ASP A 357 -21.81 18.96 -19.69
CA ASP A 357 -21.84 19.73 -20.94
C ASP A 357 -20.48 20.41 -21.15
N LYS A 358 -19.59 19.72 -21.88
CA LYS A 358 -18.20 20.14 -22.12
C LYS A 358 -18.06 21.49 -22.83
N GLU A 359 -19.08 21.92 -23.57
CA GLU A 359 -19.06 23.20 -24.28
C GLU A 359 -19.36 24.39 -23.36
N LYS A 360 -19.99 24.15 -22.20
CA LYS A 360 -20.43 25.18 -21.26
C LYS A 360 -19.66 25.19 -19.94
N ILE A 361 -18.66 24.32 -19.79
CA ILE A 361 -17.85 24.24 -18.56
C ILE A 361 -17.23 25.62 -18.27
N PRO A 362 -17.42 26.19 -17.06
CA PRO A 362 -16.80 27.45 -16.71
C PRO A 362 -15.30 27.27 -16.52
N GLN A 363 -14.52 28.30 -16.86
CA GLN A 363 -13.05 28.31 -16.65
C GLN A 363 -12.64 28.13 -15.18
N SER A 364 -13.54 28.42 -14.23
CA SER A 364 -13.28 28.26 -12.80
C SER A 364 -13.47 26.83 -12.30
N LEU A 365 -13.99 25.91 -13.13
CA LEU A 365 -14.08 24.50 -12.76
C LEU A 365 -12.68 23.87 -12.81
N PHE A 366 -12.22 23.42 -11.65
CA PHE A 366 -11.07 22.54 -11.55
C PHE A 366 -11.56 21.13 -11.22
N ILE A 367 -11.33 20.18 -12.12
CA ILE A 367 -11.61 18.76 -11.87
C ILE A 367 -10.28 18.12 -11.50
N LEU A 368 -10.22 17.45 -10.35
CA LEU A 368 -9.04 16.67 -9.99
C LEU A 368 -8.92 15.46 -10.93
N ASP A 369 -7.71 15.21 -11.43
CA ASP A 369 -7.51 14.24 -12.50
C ASP A 369 -7.86 12.81 -12.10
N GLY A 370 -8.65 12.16 -12.96
CA GLY A 370 -9.13 10.79 -12.76
C GLY A 370 -10.43 10.69 -11.98
N ASN A 371 -10.68 9.49 -11.47
CA ASN A 371 -11.78 9.13 -10.58
C ASN A 371 -11.19 8.52 -9.31
N TYR A 372 -11.97 8.47 -8.22
CA TYR A 372 -11.52 8.04 -6.90
C TYR A 372 -12.58 7.17 -6.25
N ASN A 373 -12.19 6.03 -5.70
CA ASN A 373 -13.02 5.18 -4.88
C ASN A 373 -13.02 5.71 -3.43
N ILE A 374 -14.08 6.42 -3.05
CA ILE A 374 -14.23 7.11 -1.76
C ILE A 374 -15.67 6.90 -1.30
N LEU A 375 -15.90 6.68 -0.01
CA LEU A 375 -17.25 6.47 0.55
C LEU A 375 -18.00 5.31 -0.16
N GLU A 376 -17.29 4.22 -0.46
CA GLU A 376 -17.82 2.99 -1.09
C GLU A 376 -18.32 3.15 -2.55
N ASP A 377 -18.09 4.32 -3.16
CA ASP A 377 -18.50 4.65 -4.52
C ASP A 377 -17.34 5.30 -5.30
N GLU A 378 -17.45 5.34 -6.64
CA GLU A 378 -16.51 6.09 -7.46
C GLU A 378 -16.97 7.53 -7.68
N TYR A 379 -16.11 8.50 -7.36
CA TYR A 379 -16.35 9.93 -7.54
C TYR A 379 -15.28 10.60 -8.40
N PHE A 380 -15.65 11.66 -9.10
CA PHE A 380 -14.71 12.69 -9.52
C PHE A 380 -14.88 13.93 -8.62
N ILE A 381 -13.77 14.60 -8.34
CA ILE A 381 -13.72 15.71 -7.38
C ILE A 381 -13.65 17.02 -8.15
N CYS A 382 -14.59 17.93 -7.89
CA CYS A 382 -14.66 19.22 -8.54
C CYS A 382 -14.48 20.34 -7.53
N PHE A 383 -13.70 21.36 -7.88
CA PHE A 383 -13.55 22.59 -7.12
C PHE A 383 -13.85 23.80 -7.99
N ASN A 384 -14.34 24.87 -7.38
CA ASN A 384 -14.60 26.13 -8.06
C ASN A 384 -13.58 27.18 -7.62
N LEU A 385 -12.62 27.47 -8.50
CA LEU A 385 -11.50 28.39 -8.26
C LEU A 385 -11.93 29.83 -7.93
N ASN A 386 -13.17 30.21 -8.24
CA ASN A 386 -13.72 31.53 -7.89
C ASN A 386 -14.32 31.60 -6.48
N PHE A 387 -14.52 30.46 -5.81
CA PHE A 387 -15.19 30.39 -4.51
C PHE A 387 -14.22 29.91 -3.42
N ALA A 388 -13.19 30.73 -3.18
CA ALA A 388 -12.33 30.61 -2.02
C ALA A 388 -12.86 31.48 -0.87
N PHE A 389 -12.85 30.95 0.35
CA PHE A 389 -13.33 31.67 1.54
C PHE A 389 -12.41 31.41 2.74
N SER A 390 -12.42 32.33 3.69
CA SER A 390 -11.59 32.25 4.89
C SER A 390 -12.45 32.18 6.14
N VAL A 391 -12.09 31.33 7.10
CA VAL A 391 -12.77 31.25 8.41
C VAL A 391 -11.73 31.21 9.52
N VAL A 392 -12.01 31.92 10.62
CA VAL A 392 -11.07 32.06 11.75
C VAL A 392 -11.15 30.85 12.70
N ASP A 393 -12.32 30.19 12.72
CA ASP A 393 -12.58 28.99 13.50
C ASP A 393 -13.58 28.09 12.73
N ASN A 394 -14.03 27.00 13.34
CA ASN A 394 -15.05 26.12 12.77
C ASN A 394 -16.30 26.91 12.40
N HIS A 395 -16.60 26.95 11.11
CA HIS A 395 -17.79 27.64 10.60
C HIS A 395 -19.00 26.71 10.64
N GLU A 396 -20.18 27.26 10.93
CA GLU A 396 -21.43 26.49 11.06
C GLU A 396 -21.90 25.78 9.77
N ILE A 397 -21.22 26.04 8.65
CA ILE A 397 -21.48 25.39 7.37
C ILE A 397 -20.77 24.03 7.28
N PHE A 398 -19.74 23.80 8.10
CA PHE A 398 -18.99 22.55 8.11
C PHE A 398 -19.77 21.48 8.87
N VAL A 399 -19.90 20.31 8.24
CA VAL A 399 -20.60 19.15 8.81
C VAL A 399 -19.57 18.21 9.44
N LYS A 400 -18.66 17.65 8.64
CA LYS A 400 -17.61 16.72 9.09
C LYS A 400 -16.47 16.63 8.09
N GLY A 401 -15.27 16.27 8.57
CA GLY A 401 -14.16 15.87 7.73
C GLY A 401 -14.44 14.51 7.08
N LEU A 402 -14.27 14.41 5.76
CA LEU A 402 -14.46 13.19 4.99
C LEU A 402 -13.16 12.39 4.87
N PHE A 403 -12.14 13.01 4.27
CA PHE A 403 -10.81 12.46 4.01
C PHE A 403 -9.84 13.60 3.71
N SER A 404 -8.54 13.35 3.70
CA SER A 404 -7.55 14.35 3.30
C SER A 404 -6.91 13.99 1.96
N LEU A 405 -6.54 14.99 1.17
CA LEU A 405 -5.64 14.78 0.03
C LEU A 405 -4.20 14.70 0.53
N LYS A 406 -3.45 13.69 0.04
CA LYS A 406 -2.04 13.52 0.38
C LYS A 406 -1.22 14.71 -0.16
N LYS A 407 -0.18 15.12 0.57
CA LYS A 407 0.65 16.32 0.30
C LYS A 407 1.24 16.42 -1.13
N ARG A 408 1.27 15.32 -1.89
CA ARG A 408 1.69 15.29 -3.31
C ARG A 408 0.50 14.82 -4.15
N LEU A 409 -0.18 15.79 -4.77
CA LEU A 409 -1.00 15.52 -5.95
C LEU A 409 -0.03 15.58 -7.15
N PRO A 410 0.07 14.54 -7.99
CA PRO A 410 0.68 14.71 -9.29
C PRO A 410 -0.14 15.75 -10.03
N ILE A 411 0.55 16.80 -10.49
CA ILE A 411 0.04 17.73 -11.50
C ILE A 411 0.54 17.21 -12.85
#